data_AF-A0A8T3TSJ6-F1
#
_entry.id   AF-A0A8T3TSJ6-F1
#
_cell.length_a   1.000
_cell.length_b   1.000
_cell.length_c   1.000
_cell.angle_alpha   90.00
_cell.angle_beta   90.00
_cell.angle_gamma   90.00
#
_symmetry.space_group_name_H-M   'P 1'
#
loop_
_entity.id
_entity.type
_entity.pdbx_description
1 polymer ?
#
loop_
_entity_poly.entity_id
_entity_poly.type
_entity_poly.pdbx_seq_one_letter_code
_entity_poly.pdbx_strand_id
1 'polypeptide(L)'
;MTESTSTLIAGDAPQGMPDANMTPPQIARSGDPFAALRIVHFVSRLHRNQTLQLRDVVNACNATFLDWYFTEKVVLAEIVQLQANWGISFHGDDRIVLDRNERGHTLLIIDSTKMSTFLINEAHRLSEKCVEELRQFTLGDGISADN
;
A
#
# COMPACT_ATOMS: atom_id res chain seq x y z
N MET A 1 29.92 26.21 -34.64
CA MET A 1 29.60 24.77 -34.55
C MET A 1 28.70 24.60 -33.34
N THR A 2 27.39 24.62 -33.56
CA THR A 2 26.37 24.43 -32.52
C THR A 2 25.27 23.60 -33.16
N GLU A 3 25.35 22.28 -32.99
CA GLU A 3 24.28 21.36 -33.39
C GLU A 3 23.12 21.52 -32.41
N SER A 4 21.98 21.92 -32.95
CA SER A 4 20.71 22.02 -32.24
C SER A 4 20.15 20.63 -31.94
N THR A 5 20.05 20.31 -30.66
CA THR A 5 19.24 19.21 -30.15
C THR A 5 17.76 19.54 -30.33
N SER A 6 17.03 18.69 -31.06
CA SER A 6 15.57 18.43 -30.98
C SER A 6 14.93 18.33 -32.35
N THR A 7 14.81 17.12 -32.88
CA THR A 7 13.79 16.82 -33.90
C THR A 7 13.39 15.36 -33.78
N LEU A 8 12.54 15.03 -32.82
CA LEU A 8 11.99 13.67 -32.69
C LEU A 8 10.47 13.61 -32.49
N ILE A 9 9.73 14.73 -32.48
CA ILE A 9 8.27 14.68 -32.31
C ILE A 9 7.58 15.51 -33.39
N ALA A 10 6.70 14.85 -34.15
CA ALA A 10 5.89 15.42 -35.20
C ALA A 10 4.41 15.44 -34.76
N GLY A 11 3.88 16.64 -34.52
CA GLY A 11 2.44 16.93 -34.43
C GLY A 11 1.68 16.38 -33.22
N ASP A 12 0.43 16.84 -33.09
CA ASP A 12 -0.53 16.36 -32.09
C ASP A 12 -0.98 14.92 -32.39
N ALA A 13 -1.40 14.20 -31.35
CA ALA A 13 -1.97 12.87 -31.49
C ALA A 13 -3.22 12.88 -32.39
N PRO A 14 -3.41 11.90 -33.29
CA PRO A 14 -4.57 11.83 -34.17
C PRO A 14 -5.90 11.87 -33.40
N GLN A 15 -6.92 12.49 -33.99
CA GLN A 15 -8.25 12.53 -33.42
C GLN A 15 -8.79 11.10 -33.20
N GLY A 16 -9.13 10.76 -31.94
CA GLY A 16 -9.55 9.41 -31.53
C GLY A 16 -8.48 8.55 -30.87
N MET A 17 -7.26 9.06 -30.68
CA MET A 17 -6.21 8.39 -29.91
C MET A 17 -6.67 8.17 -28.46
N PRO A 18 -6.58 6.93 -27.90
CA PRO A 18 -6.87 6.70 -26.49
C PRO A 18 -5.90 7.49 -25.62
N ASP A 19 -6.34 7.88 -24.42
CA ASP A 19 -5.47 8.54 -23.45
C ASP A 19 -4.25 7.66 -23.17
N ALA A 20 -3.07 8.16 -23.51
CA ALA A 20 -1.80 7.47 -23.28
C ALA A 20 -1.45 7.41 -21.79
N ASN A 21 -2.14 8.18 -20.95
CA ASN A 21 -1.98 8.19 -19.50
C ASN A 21 -2.87 7.17 -18.80
N MET A 22 -3.19 6.04 -19.45
CA MET A 22 -3.62 4.84 -18.73
C MET A 22 -2.46 4.39 -17.84
N THR A 23 -2.42 4.90 -16.61
CA THR A 23 -1.40 4.53 -15.65
C THR A 23 -1.58 3.05 -15.37
N PRO A 24 -0.54 2.22 -15.57
CA PRO A 24 -0.68 0.79 -15.35
C PRO A 24 -1.07 0.53 -13.89
N PRO A 25 -1.92 -0.48 -13.61
CA PRO A 25 -2.10 -0.95 -12.25
C PRO A 25 -0.75 -1.20 -11.59
N GLN A 26 -0.52 -0.61 -10.42
CA GLN A 26 0.72 -0.80 -9.68
C GLN A 26 0.64 -2.13 -8.92
N ILE A 27 1.60 -3.03 -9.18
CA ILE A 27 1.69 -4.30 -8.44
C ILE A 27 2.30 -4.00 -7.07
N ALA A 28 1.52 -4.21 -6.02
CA ALA A 28 1.99 -4.01 -4.66
C ALA A 28 3.15 -4.94 -4.33
N ARG A 29 4.19 -4.39 -3.69
CA ARG A 29 5.33 -5.14 -3.17
C ARG A 29 5.37 -5.04 -1.66
N SER A 30 5.79 -6.09 -0.97
CA SER A 30 6.00 -6.01 0.48
C SER A 30 7.11 -5.01 0.80
N GLY A 31 6.88 -4.16 1.81
CA GLY A 31 7.84 -3.11 2.17
C GLY A 31 7.79 -1.85 1.30
N ASP A 32 6.98 -1.83 0.23
CA ASP A 32 6.69 -0.60 -0.52
C ASP A 32 5.79 0.32 0.34
N PRO A 33 6.26 1.54 0.69
CA PRO A 33 5.49 2.44 1.55
C PRO A 33 4.18 2.90 0.91
N PHE A 34 4.07 2.95 -0.43
CA PHE A 34 2.86 3.35 -1.14
C PHE A 34 1.76 2.28 -1.04
N ALA A 35 2.16 1.01 -1.10
CA ALA A 35 1.26 -0.13 -0.88
C ALA A 35 0.84 -0.21 0.59
N ALA A 36 1.82 -0.13 1.50
CA ALA A 36 1.58 -0.19 2.94
C ALA A 36 0.60 0.89 3.39
N LEU A 37 0.78 2.14 2.94
CA LEU A 37 -0.12 3.26 3.30
C LEU A 37 -1.57 2.99 2.90
N ARG A 38 -1.80 2.46 1.69
CA ARG A 38 -3.14 2.09 1.22
C ARG A 38 -3.76 0.97 2.06
N ILE A 39 -2.97 -0.04 2.40
CA ILE A 39 -3.41 -1.16 3.24
C ILE A 39 -3.79 -0.65 4.64
N VAL A 40 -2.96 0.18 5.29
CA VAL A 40 -3.26 0.78 6.60
C VAL A 40 -4.53 1.64 6.53
N HIS A 41 -4.65 2.46 5.50
CA HIS A 41 -5.86 3.27 5.28
C HIS A 41 -7.11 2.40 5.14
N PHE A 42 -7.05 1.31 4.37
CA PHE A 42 -8.17 0.38 4.22
C PHE A 42 -8.50 -0.35 5.53
N VAL A 43 -7.49 -0.88 6.23
CA VAL A 43 -7.62 -1.54 7.53
C VAL A 43 -8.27 -0.62 8.56
N SER A 44 -7.96 0.67 8.53
CA SER A 44 -8.57 1.67 9.42
C SER A 44 -10.09 1.73 9.33
N ARG A 45 -10.69 1.31 8.20
CA ARG A 45 -12.12 1.37 7.90
C ARG A 45 -12.86 0.03 8.12
N LEU A 46 -12.13 -1.04 8.41
CA LEU A 46 -12.73 -2.35 8.68
C LEU A 46 -13.59 -2.32 9.95
N HIS A 47 -14.68 -3.09 9.96
CA HIS A 47 -15.45 -3.31 11.18
C HIS A 47 -14.57 -3.94 12.26
N ARG A 48 -14.69 -3.44 13.49
CA ARG A 48 -13.97 -3.95 14.66
C ARG A 48 -14.75 -5.08 15.33
N ASN A 49 -14.05 -5.91 16.09
CA ASN A 49 -14.60 -7.06 16.82
C ASN A 49 -15.30 -8.09 15.93
N GLN A 50 -14.89 -8.17 14.67
CA GLN A 50 -15.38 -9.16 13.71
C GLN A 50 -14.20 -9.90 13.09
N THR A 51 -14.27 -11.24 13.11
CA THR A 51 -13.30 -12.07 12.39
C THR A 51 -13.64 -12.05 10.89
N LEU A 52 -12.70 -11.57 10.09
CA LEU A 52 -12.80 -11.47 8.64
C LEU A 52 -11.88 -12.51 7.98
N GLN A 53 -12.31 -13.07 6.85
CA GLN A 53 -11.45 -13.88 6.01
C GLN A 53 -10.46 -12.98 5.27
N LEU A 54 -9.16 -13.27 5.32
CA LEU A 54 -8.14 -12.40 4.73
C LEU A 54 -8.34 -12.27 3.21
N ARG A 55 -8.74 -13.36 2.54
CA ARG A 55 -9.11 -13.32 1.12
C ARG A 55 -10.19 -12.28 0.81
N ASP A 56 -11.20 -12.15 1.67
CA ASP A 56 -12.30 -11.22 1.45
C ASP A 56 -11.84 -9.77 1.74
N VAL A 57 -10.95 -9.57 2.72
CA VAL A 57 -10.24 -8.31 2.98
C VAL A 57 -9.42 -7.88 1.76
N VAL A 58 -8.66 -8.80 1.15
CA VAL A 58 -7.86 -8.56 -0.06
C VAL A 58 -8.75 -8.18 -1.25
N ASN A 59 -9.85 -8.90 -1.45
CA ASN A 59 -10.80 -8.59 -2.53
C ASN A 59 -11.40 -7.19 -2.36
N ALA A 60 -11.81 -6.83 -1.14
CA ALA A 60 -12.36 -5.52 -0.84
C ALA A 60 -11.30 -4.39 -0.95
N CYS A 61 -10.04 -4.68 -0.60
CA CYS A 61 -8.93 -3.75 -0.78
C CYS A 61 -8.69 -3.45 -2.28
N ASN A 62 -8.60 -4.50 -3.11
CA ASN A 62 -8.46 -4.35 -4.57
C ASN A 62 -9.66 -3.64 -5.21
N ALA A 63 -10.88 -3.89 -4.72
CA ALA A 63 -12.07 -3.17 -5.18
C ALA A 63 -12.07 -1.68 -4.78
N THR A 64 -11.35 -1.31 -3.72
CA THR A 64 -11.23 0.06 -3.23
C THR A 64 -10.18 0.86 -3.99
N PHE A 65 -9.08 0.22 -4.40
CA PHE A 65 -7.95 0.85 -5.08
C PHE A 65 -7.73 0.20 -6.45
N LEU A 66 -8.52 0.60 -7.44
CA LEU A 66 -8.51 0.00 -8.78
C LEU A 66 -7.23 0.27 -9.58
N ASP A 67 -6.44 1.25 -9.14
CA ASP A 67 -5.12 1.59 -9.66
C ASP A 67 -4.01 0.67 -9.09
N TRP A 68 -4.33 -0.23 -8.16
CA TRP A 68 -3.39 -1.14 -7.51
C TRP A 68 -3.86 -2.59 -7.54
N TYR A 69 -2.88 -3.49 -7.56
CA TYR A 69 -3.12 -4.91 -7.35
C TYR A 69 -2.40 -5.41 -6.09
N PHE A 70 -3.17 -5.87 -5.11
CA PHE A 70 -2.69 -6.42 -3.85
C PHE A 70 -2.87 -7.94 -3.84
N THR A 71 -1.76 -8.65 -3.67
CA THR A 71 -1.79 -10.09 -3.39
C THR A 71 -2.04 -10.33 -1.90
N GLU A 72 -2.59 -11.51 -1.56
CA GLU A 72 -2.78 -11.91 -0.16
C GLU A 72 -1.46 -11.90 0.63
N LYS A 73 -0.34 -12.28 0.01
CA LYS A 73 0.99 -12.25 0.63
C LYS A 73 1.39 -10.83 1.06
N VAL A 74 1.14 -9.83 0.22
CA VAL A 74 1.49 -8.44 0.53
C VAL A 74 0.61 -7.90 1.65
N VAL A 75 -0.71 -8.11 1.57
CA VAL A 75 -1.63 -7.67 2.62
C VAL A 75 -1.32 -8.36 3.95
N LEU A 76 -1.03 -9.66 3.93
CA LEU A 76 -0.61 -10.41 5.11
C LEU A 76 0.67 -9.81 5.73
N ALA A 77 1.70 -9.56 4.92
CA ALA A 77 2.97 -9.02 5.40
C ALA A 77 2.78 -7.66 6.09
N GLU A 78 1.96 -6.78 5.51
CA GLU A 78 1.68 -5.47 6.11
C GLU A 78 0.85 -5.59 7.39
N ILE A 79 -0.09 -6.53 7.48
CA ILE A 79 -0.83 -6.78 8.73
C ILE A 79 0.10 -7.35 9.82
N VAL A 80 1.03 -8.25 9.47
CA VAL A 80 2.05 -8.74 10.42
C VAL A 80 2.89 -7.57 10.94
N GLN A 81 3.30 -6.66 10.06
CA GLN A 81 4.04 -5.47 10.47
C GLN A 81 3.22 -4.55 11.39
N LEU A 82 1.92 -4.35 11.09
CA LEU A 82 1.00 -3.62 11.96
C LEU A 82 0.86 -4.26 13.35
N GLN A 83 0.70 -5.59 13.41
CA GLN A 83 0.64 -6.35 14.66
C GLN A 83 1.91 -6.15 15.48
N ALA A 84 3.09 -6.24 14.85
CA ALA A 84 4.36 -5.99 15.51
C ALA A 84 4.48 -4.56 16.06
N ASN A 85 4.11 -3.55 15.27
CA ASN A 85 4.16 -2.14 15.69
C ASN A 85 3.20 -1.86 16.85
N TRP A 86 2.04 -2.50 16.85
CA TRP A 86 1.09 -2.44 17.97
C TRP A 86 1.72 -3.03 19.25
N GLY A 87 2.31 -4.23 19.16
CA GLY A 87 2.96 -4.89 20.29
C GLY A 87 4.10 -4.06 20.90
N ILE A 88 4.88 -3.38 20.07
CA ILE A 88 5.93 -2.43 20.49
C ILE A 88 5.32 -1.22 21.22
N SER A 89 4.22 -0.67 20.69
CA SER A 89 3.62 0.57 21.20
C SER A 89 2.86 0.39 22.52
N PHE A 90 2.28 -0.80 22.75
CA PHE A 90 1.38 -1.04 23.87
C PHE A 90 1.72 -2.26 24.74
N HIS A 91 2.93 -2.83 24.57
CA HIS A 91 3.50 -3.87 25.40
C HIS A 91 2.61 -5.14 25.57
N GLY A 92 2.17 -5.71 24.45
CA GLY A 92 1.66 -7.09 24.40
C GLY A 92 0.14 -7.29 24.57
N ASP A 93 -0.68 -6.24 24.46
CA ASP A 93 -2.13 -6.40 24.35
C ASP A 93 -2.50 -6.84 22.92
N ASP A 94 -2.79 -8.11 22.65
CA ASP A 94 -3.05 -8.56 21.27
C ASP A 94 -4.38 -8.01 20.73
N ARG A 95 -4.32 -6.93 19.93
CA ARG A 95 -5.51 -6.30 19.31
C ARG A 95 -5.61 -6.44 17.81
N ILE A 96 -4.53 -6.80 17.13
CA ILE A 96 -4.51 -7.16 15.72
C ILE A 96 -4.15 -8.64 15.69
N VAL A 97 -5.15 -9.49 15.46
CA VAL A 97 -5.00 -10.94 15.56
C VAL A 97 -5.07 -11.53 14.15
N LEU A 98 -3.98 -12.19 13.76
CA LEU A 98 -3.91 -13.03 12.58
C LEU A 98 -3.94 -14.49 13.02
N ASP A 99 -4.88 -15.25 12.45
CA ASP A 99 -5.02 -16.68 12.70
C ASP A 99 -5.29 -17.42 11.40
N ARG A 100 -5.52 -18.73 11.45
CA ARG A 100 -5.87 -19.58 10.31
C ARG A 100 -7.07 -20.47 10.63
N ASN A 101 -7.90 -20.68 9.61
CA ASN A 101 -8.91 -21.74 9.60
C ASN A 101 -8.81 -22.56 8.31
N GLU A 102 -9.77 -23.46 8.11
CA GLU A 102 -9.84 -24.34 6.93
C GLU A 102 -9.87 -23.58 5.59
N ARG A 103 -10.30 -22.31 5.60
CA ARG A 103 -10.42 -21.46 4.41
C ARG A 103 -9.22 -20.53 4.19
N GLY A 104 -8.22 -20.57 5.07
CA GLY A 104 -7.00 -19.75 4.99
C GLY A 104 -6.83 -18.81 6.17
N HIS A 105 -6.15 -17.69 5.93
CA HIS A 105 -5.87 -16.69 6.96
C HIS A 105 -7.12 -15.91 7.38
N THR A 106 -7.20 -15.55 8.65
CA THR A 106 -8.23 -14.67 9.20
C THR A 106 -7.62 -13.48 9.91
N LEU A 107 -8.37 -12.38 9.94
CA LEU A 107 -8.02 -11.13 10.59
C LEU A 107 -9.12 -10.75 11.58
N LEU A 108 -8.75 -10.49 12.82
CA LEU A 108 -9.60 -9.85 13.82
C LEU A 108 -8.90 -8.59 14.32
N ILE A 109 -9.60 -7.46 14.28
CA ILE A 109 -9.16 -6.22 14.91
C ILE A 109 -10.06 -5.96 16.11
N ILE A 110 -9.51 -6.12 17.30
CA ILE A 110 -10.23 -5.90 18.56
C ILE A 110 -10.29 -4.41 18.82
N ASP A 111 -11.49 -3.93 19.16
CA ASP A 111 -11.70 -2.53 19.45
C ASP A 111 -10.94 -2.08 20.70
N SER A 112 -10.48 -0.84 20.67
CA SER A 112 -9.71 -0.21 21.74
C SER A 112 -9.75 1.29 21.56
N THR A 113 -9.80 2.02 22.68
CA THR A 113 -9.73 3.48 22.70
C THR A 113 -8.45 4.03 22.06
N LYS A 114 -7.40 3.19 21.93
CA LYS A 114 -6.11 3.55 21.32
C LYS A 114 -5.98 3.14 19.85
N MET A 115 -6.86 2.26 19.35
CA MET A 115 -6.73 1.64 18.01
C MET A 115 -6.75 2.68 16.89
N SER A 116 -7.72 3.59 16.92
CA SER A 116 -7.83 4.64 15.90
C SER A 116 -6.61 5.55 15.88
N THR A 117 -6.17 6.02 17.05
CA THR A 117 -4.98 6.88 17.17
C THR A 117 -3.72 6.16 16.69
N PHE A 118 -3.57 4.87 17.01
CA PHE A 118 -2.46 4.05 16.53
C PHE A 118 -2.42 3.98 15.00
N LEU A 119 -3.55 3.65 14.35
CA LEU A 119 -3.61 3.53 12.89
C LEU A 119 -3.38 4.87 12.18
N ILE A 120 -3.85 5.98 12.76
CA ILE A 120 -3.57 7.34 12.27
C ILE A 120 -2.07 7.62 12.30
N ASN A 121 -1.40 7.35 13.44
CA ASN A 121 0.03 7.58 13.57
C ASN A 121 0.85 6.72 12.60
N GLU A 122 0.43 5.48 12.39
CA GLU A 122 1.09 4.60 11.42
C GLU A 122 0.92 5.10 9.98
N ALA A 123 -0.28 5.57 9.61
CA ALA A 123 -0.51 6.18 8.31
C ALA A 123 0.37 7.43 8.10
N HIS A 124 0.52 8.28 9.12
CA HIS A 124 1.44 9.43 9.05
C HIS A 124 2.89 9.00 8.82
N ARG A 125 3.38 8.01 9.59
CA ARG A 125 4.74 7.46 9.44
C ARG A 125 4.98 6.90 8.02
N LEU A 126 3.99 6.20 7.45
CA LEU A 126 4.09 5.67 6.09
C LEU A 126 4.01 6.78 5.03
N SER A 127 3.21 7.82 5.26
CA SER A 127 3.16 9.00 4.39
C SER A 127 4.52 9.71 4.32
N GLU A 128 5.22 9.85 5.45
CA GLU A 128 6.57 10.43 5.48
C GLU A 128 7.55 9.60 4.66
N LYS A 129 7.48 8.26 4.75
CA LYS A 129 8.28 7.35 3.91
C LYS A 129 7.96 7.49 2.43
N CYS A 130 6.68 7.61 2.06
CA CYS A 130 6.29 7.84 0.67
C CYS A 130 6.92 9.14 0.12
N VAL A 131 6.91 10.22 0.90
CA VAL A 131 7.52 11.49 0.52
C VAL A 131 9.04 11.34 0.35
N GLU A 132 9.70 10.58 1.22
CA GLU A 132 11.13 10.31 1.09
C GLU A 132 11.44 9.50 -0.17
N GLU A 133 10.71 8.45 -0.47
CA GLU A 133 10.89 7.67 -1.72
C GLU A 133 10.70 8.53 -2.97
N LEU A 134 9.67 9.39 -3.01
CA LEU A 134 9.48 10.33 -4.13
C LEU A 134 10.64 11.32 -4.27
N ARG A 135 11.18 11.79 -3.14
CA ARG A 135 12.34 12.68 -3.13
C ARG A 135 13.57 11.98 -3.69
N GLN A 136 13.86 10.75 -3.25
CA GLN A 136 14.99 9.94 -3.74
C GLN A 136 14.88 9.66 -5.24
N PHE A 137 13.68 9.34 -5.72
CA PHE A 137 13.40 9.18 -7.15
C PHE A 137 13.69 10.46 -7.95
N THR A 138 13.25 11.61 -7.43
CA THR A 138 13.45 12.92 -8.09
C THR A 138 14.93 13.31 -8.16
N LEU A 139 15.73 12.91 -7.17
CA LEU A 139 17.16 13.21 -7.10
C LEU A 139 18.04 12.28 -7.96
N GLY A 140 17.46 11.22 -8.55
CA GLY A 140 18.17 10.30 -9.45
C GLY A 140 18.87 9.12 -8.77
N ASP A 141 18.81 9.01 -7.45
CA ASP A 141 19.32 7.86 -6.68
C ASP A 141 18.36 6.65 -6.70
N GLY A 142 17.15 6.83 -7.24
CA GLY A 142 16.07 5.83 -7.26
C GLY A 142 16.24 4.65 -8.24
N ILE A 143 17.43 4.45 -8.83
CA ILE A 143 17.75 3.23 -9.59
C ILE A 143 18.73 2.39 -8.77
N SER A 144 18.26 1.80 -7.68
CA SER A 144 18.96 0.66 -7.10
C SER A 144 18.64 -0.55 -7.97
N ALA A 145 19.67 -1.06 -8.65
CA ALA A 145 19.57 -2.17 -9.58
C ALA A 145 18.95 -3.41 -8.93
N ASP A 146 18.02 -4.03 -9.65
CA ASP A 146 17.59 -5.41 -9.41
C ASP A 146 18.82 -6.32 -9.21
N ASN A 147 18.78 -7.14 -8.17
CA ASN A 147 19.47 -8.42 -8.10
C ASN A 147 18.58 -9.42 -7.36
#